data_AF-A0A9X7C8F9-F1
#
_entry.id   AF-A0A9X7C8F9-F1
#
_cell.length_a   1.000
_cell.length_b   1.000
_cell.length_c   1.000
_cell.angle_alpha   90.00
_cell.angle_beta   90.00
_cell.angle_gamma   90.00
#
_symmetry.space_group_name_H-M   'P 1'
#
loop_
_entity.id
_entity.type
_entity.pdbx_description
1 polymer ?
#
loop_
_entity_poly.entity_id
_entity_poly.type
_entity_poly.pdbx_seq_one_letter_code
_entity_poly.pdbx_strand_id
1 'polypeptide(L)'
;MHIERKKKSKCKLSKSEIMHLYTEGKSTSEIAMLANVSARYIRMVLSDNNVPRRAIGSWKRKKELKTNQPLYQNKKTGVYMLNINSKVIKDDLMNIHGIMPCKSFNIEFPLVPEEYLHHFVRGYFDGDGYVKYETYTVNFVGGSYNFMNSLHQILQNRNLRADLLNQNKHCKRNLSIQKRCHQLLDIHM
;
A
#
# COMPACT_ATOMS: atom_id res chain seq x y z
N MET A 1 -48.83 -9.20 34.60
CA MET A 1 -47.63 -8.35 34.37
C MET A 1 -46.78 -9.01 33.30
N HIS A 2 -46.76 -8.46 32.09
CA HIS A 2 -45.91 -8.97 31.00
C HIS A 2 -44.47 -8.49 31.23
N ILE A 3 -43.57 -9.40 31.60
CA ILE A 3 -42.15 -9.11 31.71
C ILE A 3 -41.58 -9.15 30.29
N GLU A 4 -41.36 -7.97 29.71
CA GLU A 4 -40.62 -7.83 28.45
C GLU A 4 -39.19 -8.37 28.62
N ARG A 5 -38.92 -9.51 27.99
CA ARG A 5 -37.56 -10.04 27.85
C ARG A 5 -36.77 -9.15 26.89
N LYS A 6 -36.04 -8.14 27.39
CA LYS A 6 -35.03 -7.43 26.61
C LYS A 6 -33.97 -8.44 26.12
N LYS A 7 -34.05 -8.83 24.84
CA LYS A 7 -33.00 -9.61 24.17
C LYS A 7 -31.68 -8.85 24.30
N LYS A 8 -30.71 -9.39 25.05
CA LYS A 8 -29.34 -8.84 25.10
C LYS A 8 -28.82 -8.75 23.67
N SER A 9 -28.51 -7.54 23.22
CA SER A 9 -27.86 -7.28 21.95
C SER A 9 -26.56 -8.08 21.87
N LYS A 10 -26.35 -8.84 20.79
CA LYS A 10 -25.08 -9.53 20.51
C LYS A 10 -23.93 -8.54 20.24
N CYS A 11 -24.25 -7.29 19.92
CA CYS A 11 -23.32 -6.21 19.61
C CYS A 11 -22.88 -5.49 20.90
N LYS A 12 -21.56 -5.37 21.09
CA LYS A 12 -20.94 -4.73 22.26
C LYS A 12 -20.86 -3.20 22.15
N LEU A 13 -21.01 -2.65 20.94
CA LEU A 13 -21.01 -1.21 20.68
C LEU A 13 -22.41 -0.73 20.29
N SER A 14 -22.74 0.50 20.68
CA SER A 14 -23.91 1.22 20.19
C SER A 14 -23.73 1.68 18.74
N LYS A 15 -24.84 2.01 18.07
CA LYS A 15 -24.80 2.50 16.68
C LYS A 15 -24.03 3.83 16.58
N SER A 16 -24.15 4.72 17.56
CA SER A 16 -23.42 6.00 17.61
C SER A 16 -21.92 5.80 17.76
N GLU A 17 -21.49 4.88 18.63
CA GLU A 17 -20.06 4.54 18.78
C GLU A 17 -19.49 3.94 17.49
N ILE A 18 -20.25 3.07 16.81
CA ILE A 18 -19.86 2.53 15.50
C ILE A 18 -19.64 3.65 14.47
N MET A 19 -20.54 4.64 14.43
CA MET A 19 -20.43 5.79 13.53
C MET A 19 -19.21 6.65 13.88
N HIS A 20 -19.00 6.96 15.17
CA HIS A 20 -17.88 7.75 15.66
C HIS A 20 -16.53 7.11 15.29
N LEU A 21 -16.35 5.82 15.60
CA LEU A 21 -15.12 5.09 15.27
C LEU A 21 -14.89 5.04 13.75
N TYR A 22 -15.96 4.99 12.95
CA TYR A 22 -15.84 5.05 11.50
C TYR A 22 -15.46 6.45 11.00
N THR A 23 -15.93 7.53 11.62
CA THR A 23 -15.52 8.90 11.27
C THR A 23 -14.09 9.20 11.70
N GLU A 24 -13.61 8.61 12.80
CA GLU A 24 -12.21 8.70 13.27
C GLU A 24 -11.21 7.90 12.41
N GLY A 25 -11.70 7.12 11.44
CA GLY A 25 -10.85 6.44 10.47
C GLY A 25 -10.64 4.95 10.71
N LYS A 26 -11.18 4.35 11.79
CA LYS A 26 -11.06 2.88 12.01
C LYS A 26 -11.75 2.09 10.90
N SER A 27 -11.12 1.05 10.38
CA SER A 27 -11.71 0.21 9.33
C SER A 27 -12.99 -0.50 9.81
N THR A 28 -13.86 -0.88 8.87
CA THR A 28 -15.07 -1.64 9.22
C THR A 28 -14.76 -3.00 9.85
N SER A 29 -13.57 -3.54 9.59
CA SER A 29 -13.10 -4.81 10.16
C SER A 29 -12.66 -4.63 11.61
N GLU A 30 -11.92 -3.57 11.91
CA GLU A 30 -11.53 -3.23 13.30
C GLU A 30 -12.76 -2.95 14.17
N ILE A 31 -13.69 -2.15 13.65
CA ILE A 31 -14.94 -1.85 14.38
C ILE A 31 -15.76 -3.12 14.59
N ALA A 32 -15.79 -4.03 13.61
CA ALA A 32 -16.49 -5.31 13.73
C ALA A 32 -15.89 -6.20 14.82
N MET A 33 -14.56 -6.24 14.93
CA MET A 33 -13.87 -6.94 16.02
C MET A 33 -14.21 -6.34 17.39
N LEU A 34 -14.17 -5.01 17.51
CA LEU A 34 -14.53 -4.30 18.76
C LEU A 34 -16.00 -4.52 19.15
N ALA A 35 -16.91 -4.46 18.18
CA ALA A 35 -18.34 -4.65 18.38
C ALA A 35 -18.74 -6.13 18.57
N ASN A 36 -17.84 -7.08 18.32
CA ASN A 36 -18.12 -8.52 18.28
C ASN A 36 -19.25 -8.89 17.30
N VAL A 37 -19.18 -8.33 16.09
CA VAL A 37 -20.16 -8.55 15.02
C VAL A 37 -19.43 -8.74 13.69
N SER A 38 -20.16 -9.10 12.65
CA SER A 38 -19.56 -9.18 11.31
C SER A 38 -19.32 -7.77 10.73
N ALA A 39 -18.28 -7.62 9.91
CA ALA A 39 -18.07 -6.38 9.14
C ALA A 39 -19.28 -6.04 8.25
N ARG A 40 -20.06 -7.05 7.83
CA ARG A 40 -21.33 -6.84 7.11
C ARG A 40 -22.36 -6.09 7.96
N TYR A 41 -22.47 -6.42 9.25
CA TYR A 41 -23.35 -5.70 10.17
C TYR A 41 -22.94 -4.23 10.33
N ILE A 42 -21.65 -3.95 10.52
CA ILE A 42 -21.13 -2.57 10.57
C ILE A 42 -21.47 -1.81 9.28
N ARG A 43 -21.28 -2.44 8.12
CA ARG A 43 -21.66 -1.84 6.84
C ARG A 43 -23.17 -1.55 6.79
N MET A 44 -24.02 -2.43 7.29
CA MET A 44 -25.48 -2.19 7.32
C MET A 44 -25.82 -0.99 8.19
N VAL A 45 -25.27 -0.91 9.42
CA VAL A 45 -25.47 0.21 10.34
C VAL A 45 -25.06 1.55 9.71
N LEU A 46 -23.91 1.60 9.02
CA LEU A 46 -23.46 2.82 8.34
C LEU A 46 -24.42 3.25 7.22
N SER A 47 -24.96 2.29 6.47
CA SER A 47 -25.93 2.55 5.39
C SER A 47 -27.28 3.01 5.95
N ASP A 48 -27.80 2.37 6.99
CA ASP A 48 -29.09 2.71 7.62
C ASP A 48 -29.08 4.12 8.24
N ASN A 49 -27.91 4.60 8.65
CA ASN A 49 -27.72 5.94 9.25
C ASN A 49 -27.18 6.97 8.24
N ASN A 50 -27.25 6.70 6.94
CA ASN A 50 -26.80 7.61 5.87
C ASN A 50 -25.33 8.09 6.01
N VAL A 51 -24.45 7.28 6.60
CA VAL A 51 -23.04 7.64 6.72
C VAL A 51 -22.35 7.43 5.36
N PRO A 52 -21.76 8.49 4.77
CA PRO A 52 -21.10 8.37 3.47
C PRO A 52 -19.93 7.39 3.55
N ARG A 53 -19.86 6.48 2.58
CA ARG A 53 -18.75 5.53 2.50
C ARG A 53 -17.47 6.25 2.14
N ARG A 54 -16.37 5.90 2.82
CA ARG A 54 -15.04 6.27 2.36
C ARG A 54 -14.83 5.75 0.94
N ALA A 55 -14.24 6.59 0.09
CA ALA A 55 -13.86 6.19 -1.24
C ALA A 55 -12.96 4.93 -1.19
N ILE A 56 -13.22 3.96 -2.06
CA ILE A 56 -12.44 2.70 -2.17
C ILE A 56 -11.80 2.65 -3.55
N GLY A 57 -10.54 2.23 -3.63
CA GLY A 57 -9.85 1.97 -4.90
C GLY A 57 -9.80 3.18 -5.83
N SER A 58 -10.36 3.04 -7.04
CA SER A 58 -10.38 4.08 -8.08
C SER A 58 -11.06 5.39 -7.63
N TRP A 59 -12.01 5.31 -6.69
CA TRP A 59 -12.69 6.48 -6.13
C TRP A 59 -11.76 7.33 -5.28
N LYS A 60 -10.79 6.71 -4.57
CA LYS A 60 -9.77 7.47 -3.83
C LYS A 60 -8.91 8.26 -4.82
N ARG A 61 -8.46 7.63 -5.90
CA ARG A 61 -7.64 8.29 -6.92
C ARG A 61 -8.30 9.55 -7.49
N LYS A 62 -9.58 9.46 -7.89
CA LYS A 62 -10.31 10.61 -8.45
C LYS A 62 -10.42 11.77 -7.46
N LYS A 63 -10.66 11.44 -6.19
CA LYS A 63 -10.78 12.43 -5.11
C LYS A 63 -9.44 13.09 -4.78
N GLU A 64 -8.39 12.29 -4.55
CA GLU A 64 -7.08 12.80 -4.12
C GLU A 64 -6.38 13.60 -5.22
N LEU A 65 -6.39 13.08 -6.47
CA LEU A 65 -5.79 13.78 -7.62
C LEU A 65 -6.72 14.87 -8.19
N LYS A 66 -7.92 15.05 -7.62
CA LYS A 66 -8.97 15.98 -8.10
C LYS A 66 -9.17 15.92 -9.61
N THR A 67 -9.14 14.71 -10.18
CA THR A 67 -9.19 14.49 -11.63
C THR A 67 -10.14 13.36 -12.00
N ASN A 68 -10.87 13.56 -13.09
CA ASN A 68 -11.73 12.55 -13.69
C ASN A 68 -11.10 11.89 -14.92
N GLN A 69 -9.80 12.09 -15.15
CA GLN A 69 -9.12 11.52 -16.30
C GLN A 69 -9.23 9.98 -16.30
N PRO A 70 -9.66 9.37 -17.42
CA PRO A 70 -9.77 7.93 -17.53
C PRO A 70 -8.38 7.30 -17.57
N LEU A 71 -8.30 6.03 -17.15
CA LEU A 71 -7.11 5.22 -17.43
C LEU A 71 -7.03 4.96 -18.93
N TYR A 72 -5.85 5.16 -19.49
CA TYR A 72 -5.59 4.80 -20.88
C TYR A 72 -5.20 3.33 -20.94
N GLN A 73 -5.79 2.53 -21.84
CA GLN A 73 -5.36 1.15 -22.05
C GLN A 73 -4.53 1.04 -23.32
N ASN A 74 -3.32 0.49 -23.21
CA ASN A 74 -2.51 0.14 -24.37
C ASN A 74 -3.17 -1.03 -25.11
N LYS A 75 -3.64 -0.80 -26.34
CA LYS A 75 -4.34 -1.82 -27.14
C LYS A 75 -3.49 -3.05 -27.47
N LYS A 76 -2.15 -2.91 -27.51
CA LYS A 76 -1.24 -4.02 -27.86
C LYS A 76 -0.93 -4.92 -26.67
N THR A 77 -0.68 -4.32 -25.50
CA THR A 77 -0.24 -5.04 -24.30
C THR A 77 -1.37 -5.29 -23.29
N GLY A 78 -2.50 -4.61 -23.44
CA GLY A 78 -3.62 -4.63 -22.50
C GLY A 78 -3.38 -3.85 -21.20
N VAL A 79 -2.20 -3.24 -21.05
CA VAL A 79 -1.78 -2.54 -19.82
C VAL A 79 -2.52 -1.21 -19.67
N TYR A 80 -3.03 -0.95 -18.47
CA TYR A 80 -3.64 0.33 -18.11
C TYR A 80 -2.59 1.30 -17.59
N MET A 81 -2.61 2.53 -18.11
CA MET A 81 -1.70 3.61 -17.78
C MET A 81 -2.47 4.77 -17.16
N LEU A 82 -1.97 5.27 -16.04
CA LEU A 82 -2.41 6.51 -15.42
C LEU A 82 -1.44 7.61 -15.83
N ASN A 83 -1.91 8.57 -16.62
CA ASN A 83 -1.10 9.71 -17.02
C ASN A 83 -1.28 10.84 -16.01
N ILE A 84 -0.17 11.31 -15.43
CA ILE A 84 -0.15 12.45 -14.51
C ILE A 84 0.68 13.55 -15.17
N ASN A 85 0.01 14.59 -15.67
CA ASN A 85 0.64 15.70 -16.38
C ASN A 85 0.72 16.94 -15.47
N SER A 86 1.61 16.89 -14.47
CA SER A 86 1.86 18.01 -13.56
C SER A 86 3.30 18.49 -13.70
N LYS A 87 3.48 19.76 -14.09
CA LYS A 87 4.81 20.39 -14.16
C LYS A 87 5.50 20.40 -12.80
N VAL A 88 4.75 20.73 -11.74
CA VAL A 88 5.23 20.75 -10.36
C VAL A 88 5.78 19.38 -9.95
N ILE A 89 5.00 18.32 -10.11
CA ILE A 89 5.44 16.96 -9.74
C ILE A 89 6.67 16.54 -10.55
N LYS A 90 6.66 16.83 -11.86
CA LYS A 90 7.78 16.50 -12.74
C LYS A 90 9.06 17.22 -12.29
N ASP A 91 8.98 18.51 -12.01
CA ASP A 91 10.13 19.32 -11.62
C ASP A 91 10.61 18.95 -10.20
N ASP A 92 9.71 18.63 -9.27
CA ASP A 92 10.06 18.11 -7.93
C ASP A 92 10.79 16.76 -8.01
N LEU A 93 10.27 15.83 -8.82
CA LEU A 93 10.92 14.53 -9.04
C LEU A 93 12.34 14.69 -9.57
N MET A 94 12.55 15.63 -10.51
CA MET A 94 13.86 15.86 -11.09
C MET A 94 14.80 16.61 -10.13
N ASN A 95 14.36 17.74 -9.58
CA ASN A 95 15.22 18.67 -8.86
C ASN A 95 15.44 18.28 -7.40
N ILE A 96 14.44 17.69 -6.74
CA ILE A 96 14.52 17.30 -5.32
C ILE A 96 15.00 15.86 -5.20
N HIS A 97 14.47 14.95 -6.03
CA HIS A 97 14.72 13.52 -5.90
C HIS A 97 15.71 12.95 -6.92
N GLY A 98 16.22 13.75 -7.86
CA GLY A 98 17.21 13.30 -8.85
C GLY A 98 16.66 12.32 -9.89
N ILE A 99 15.34 12.24 -10.05
CA ILE A 99 14.66 11.26 -10.90
C ILE A 99 14.59 11.80 -12.34
N MET A 100 15.66 11.54 -13.10
CA MET A 100 15.79 12.01 -14.49
C MET A 100 15.05 11.13 -15.52
N PRO A 101 14.77 11.62 -16.74
CA PRO A 101 14.36 10.77 -17.86
C PRO A 101 15.40 9.68 -18.16
N CYS A 102 14.98 8.53 -18.70
CA CYS A 102 15.85 7.39 -19.04
C CYS A 102 16.65 6.80 -17.86
N LYS A 103 16.16 6.98 -16.63
CA LYS A 103 16.78 6.58 -15.35
C LYS A 103 16.97 5.08 -15.09
N SER A 104 16.63 4.19 -16.02
CA SER A 104 16.54 2.75 -15.76
C SER A 104 17.82 2.13 -15.18
N PHE A 105 19.01 2.65 -15.54
CA PHE A 105 20.31 2.10 -15.11
C PHE A 105 21.09 2.97 -14.12
N ASN A 106 20.80 4.26 -14.06
CA ASN A 106 21.62 5.24 -13.32
C ASN A 106 20.85 5.94 -12.19
N ILE A 107 19.63 5.48 -11.86
CA ILE A 107 18.87 6.07 -10.76
C ILE A 107 19.56 5.82 -9.42
N GLU A 108 19.60 6.82 -8.55
CA GLU A 108 20.05 6.69 -7.17
C GLU A 108 18.85 6.50 -6.23
N PHE A 109 19.09 5.93 -5.05
CA PHE A 109 18.04 5.83 -4.04
C PHE A 109 17.71 7.25 -3.53
N PRO A 110 16.44 7.69 -3.62
CA PRO A 110 16.10 9.06 -3.27
C PRO A 110 16.26 9.30 -1.76
N LEU A 111 16.46 10.56 -1.37
CA LEU A 111 16.38 10.94 0.03
C LEU A 111 14.92 10.84 0.50
N VAL A 112 14.63 9.84 1.32
CA VAL A 112 13.29 9.60 1.88
C VAL A 112 13.36 9.74 3.41
N PRO A 113 12.54 10.62 4.02
CA PRO A 113 12.43 10.70 5.47
C PRO A 113 12.09 9.34 6.10
N GLU A 114 12.64 9.05 7.27
CA GLU A 114 12.52 7.74 7.93
C GLU A 114 11.04 7.30 8.11
N GLU A 115 10.18 8.26 8.47
CA GLU A 115 8.73 8.06 8.62
C GLU A 115 8.02 7.63 7.31
N TYR A 116 8.59 7.91 6.14
CA TYR A 116 8.01 7.56 4.84
C TYR A 116 8.79 6.45 4.12
N LEU A 117 9.95 6.04 4.64
CA LEU A 117 10.81 5.05 4.01
C LEU A 117 10.09 3.72 3.80
N HIS A 118 9.30 3.28 4.79
CA HIS A 118 8.54 2.04 4.68
C HIS A 118 7.44 2.11 3.60
N HIS A 119 6.79 3.27 3.44
CA HIS A 119 5.82 3.50 2.36
C HIS A 119 6.50 3.48 0.99
N PHE A 120 7.68 4.08 0.87
CA PHE A 120 8.47 4.06 -0.36
C PHE A 120 8.86 2.63 -0.76
N VAL A 121 9.46 1.86 0.17
CA VAL A 121 9.88 0.47 -0.07
C VAL A 121 8.68 -0.40 -0.46
N ARG A 122 7.55 -0.25 0.22
CA ARG A 122 6.31 -0.94 -0.13
C ARG A 122 5.81 -0.57 -1.53
N GLY A 123 5.81 0.72 -1.87
CA GLY A 123 5.39 1.18 -3.20
C GLY A 123 6.30 0.65 -4.31
N TYR A 124 7.61 0.58 -4.06
CA TYR A 124 8.56 -0.02 -4.98
C TYR A 124 8.35 -1.53 -5.13
N PHE A 125 8.10 -2.25 -4.03
CA PHE A 125 7.73 -3.67 -4.05
C PHE A 125 6.44 -3.93 -4.85
N ASP A 126 5.38 -3.15 -4.61
CA ASP A 126 4.10 -3.31 -5.30
C ASP A 126 4.23 -3.03 -6.82
N GLY A 127 5.23 -2.26 -7.24
CA GLY A 127 5.51 -1.95 -8.64
C GLY A 127 6.41 -2.98 -9.35
N ASP A 128 7.59 -3.24 -8.79
CA ASP A 128 8.67 -4.02 -9.44
C ASP A 128 9.11 -5.24 -8.60
N GLY A 129 8.34 -5.60 -7.57
CA GLY A 129 8.57 -6.76 -6.73
C GLY A 129 7.70 -7.96 -7.08
N TYR A 130 8.12 -9.14 -6.60
CA TYR A 130 7.31 -10.35 -6.69
C TYR A 130 7.62 -11.32 -5.54
N VAL A 131 6.67 -12.19 -5.23
CA VAL A 131 6.85 -13.27 -4.23
C VAL A 131 7.06 -14.59 -4.96
N LYS A 132 8.11 -15.31 -4.58
CA LYS A 132 8.33 -16.70 -4.98
C LYS A 132 7.72 -17.60 -3.92
N TYR A 133 6.61 -18.26 -4.24
CA TYR A 133 5.82 -19.03 -3.28
C TYR A 133 6.52 -20.29 -2.81
N GLU A 134 7.34 -20.93 -3.65
CA GLU A 134 8.02 -22.19 -3.32
C GLU A 134 9.03 -22.01 -2.18
N THR A 135 9.72 -20.86 -2.17
CA THR A 135 10.76 -20.54 -1.19
C THR A 135 10.30 -19.49 -0.17
N TYR A 136 9.07 -19.00 -0.29
CA TYR A 136 8.54 -17.84 0.45
C TYR A 136 9.53 -16.66 0.47
N THR A 137 10.14 -16.38 -0.69
CA THR A 137 11.09 -15.27 -0.82
C THR A 137 10.44 -14.09 -1.50
N VAL A 138 10.74 -12.91 -0.96
CA VAL A 138 10.29 -11.64 -1.51
C VAL A 138 11.43 -11.06 -2.33
N ASN A 139 11.14 -10.73 -3.59
CA ASN A 139 12.14 -10.30 -4.54
C ASN A 139 11.82 -8.88 -5.00
N PHE A 140 12.82 -8.00 -4.98
CA PHE A 140 12.78 -6.71 -5.64
C PHE A 140 13.60 -6.78 -6.92
N VAL A 141 13.11 -6.17 -8.00
CA VAL A 141 13.81 -6.12 -9.28
C VAL A 141 14.21 -4.67 -9.57
N GLY A 142 15.45 -4.45 -10.02
CA GLY A 142 15.91 -3.12 -10.41
C GLY A 142 17.05 -3.14 -11.42
N GLY A 143 17.12 -2.11 -12.25
CA GLY A 143 18.15 -1.94 -13.29
C GLY A 143 19.38 -1.16 -12.83
N SER A 144 19.27 -0.33 -11.79
CA SER A 144 20.38 0.46 -11.23
C SER A 144 21.09 -0.28 -10.09
N TYR A 145 22.42 -0.25 -10.10
CA TYR A 145 23.21 -0.90 -9.04
C TYR A 145 23.14 -0.08 -7.77
N ASN A 146 23.38 1.22 -7.89
CA ASN A 146 23.43 2.16 -6.78
C ASN A 146 22.12 2.11 -5.99
N PHE A 147 20.98 2.17 -6.70
CA PHE A 147 19.67 2.04 -6.08
C PHE A 147 19.49 0.73 -5.30
N MET A 148 19.80 -0.40 -5.95
CA MET A 148 19.60 -1.72 -5.36
C MET A 148 20.55 -1.99 -4.19
N ASN A 149 21.77 -1.45 -4.24
CA ASN A 149 22.74 -1.54 -3.17
C ASN A 149 22.31 -0.70 -1.94
N SER A 150 21.82 0.52 -2.16
CA SER A 150 21.26 1.34 -1.07
C SER A 150 20.03 0.68 -0.44
N LEU A 151 19.13 0.12 -1.24
CA LEU A 151 17.97 -0.63 -0.73
C LEU A 151 18.42 -1.86 0.09
N HIS A 152 19.43 -2.58 -0.37
CA HIS A 152 20.02 -3.71 0.35
C HIS A 152 20.58 -3.29 1.72
N GLN A 153 21.33 -2.19 1.79
CA GLN A 153 21.84 -1.64 3.05
C GLN A 153 20.71 -1.23 4.01
N ILE A 154 19.67 -0.56 3.51
CA ILE A 154 18.50 -0.17 4.32
C ILE A 154 17.82 -1.40 4.93
N LEU A 155 17.68 -2.48 4.16
CA LEU A 155 17.06 -3.71 4.65
C LEU A 155 17.95 -4.44 5.66
N GLN A 156 19.27 -4.48 5.43
CA GLN A 156 20.23 -5.05 6.37
C GLN A 156 20.23 -4.30 7.71
N ASN A 157 20.23 -2.97 7.68
CA ASN A 157 20.16 -2.12 8.87
C ASN A 157 18.90 -2.39 9.70
N ARG A 158 17.83 -2.89 9.06
CA ARG A 158 16.57 -3.30 9.71
C ARG A 158 16.53 -4.78 10.08
N ASN A 159 17.69 -5.45 10.17
CA ASN A 159 17.82 -6.87 10.52
C ASN A 159 17.04 -7.81 9.57
N LEU A 160 16.95 -7.44 8.30
CA LEU A 160 16.42 -8.30 7.25
C LEU A 160 17.59 -8.96 6.51
N ARG A 161 17.59 -10.29 6.46
CA ARG A 161 18.53 -11.05 5.62
C ARG A 161 18.10 -10.87 4.17
N ALA A 162 18.90 -10.12 3.43
CA ALA A 162 18.66 -9.82 2.02
C ALA A 162 19.91 -10.18 1.23
N ASP A 163 19.74 -10.83 0.08
CA ASP A 163 20.83 -11.21 -0.83
C ASP A 163 20.67 -10.49 -2.16
N LEU A 164 21.73 -9.80 -2.61
CA LEU A 164 21.75 -9.10 -3.90
C LEU A 164 22.35 -10.00 -4.97
N LEU A 165 21.52 -10.37 -5.96
CA LEU A 165 21.88 -11.25 -7.07
C LEU A 165 21.93 -10.45 -8.38
N ASN A 166 23.02 -10.58 -9.13
CA ASN A 166 23.17 -10.00 -10.46
C ASN A 166 22.75 -11.02 -11.53
N GLN A 167 21.76 -10.68 -12.38
CA GLN A 167 21.42 -11.50 -13.55
C GLN A 167 22.06 -10.93 -14.82
N ASN A 168 22.99 -11.70 -15.39
CA ASN A 168 23.81 -11.29 -16.55
C ASN A 168 23.01 -11.09 -17.86
N LYS A 169 21.77 -11.59 -17.98
CA LYS A 169 21.05 -11.57 -19.27
C LYS A 169 20.30 -10.28 -19.59
N HIS A 170 20.00 -9.42 -18.61
CA HIS A 170 19.20 -8.20 -18.85
C HIS A 170 19.55 -6.99 -17.95
N CYS A 171 20.75 -6.95 -17.34
CA CYS A 171 21.10 -5.94 -16.33
C CYS A 171 20.03 -5.83 -15.21
N LYS A 172 19.38 -6.94 -14.87
CA LYS A 172 18.40 -7.02 -13.79
C LYS A 172 19.11 -7.49 -12.53
N ARG A 173 18.90 -6.77 -11.45
CA ARG A 173 19.36 -7.18 -10.11
C ARG A 173 18.16 -7.57 -9.29
N ASN A 174 18.28 -8.69 -8.60
CA ASN A 174 17.25 -9.19 -7.70
C ASN A 174 17.74 -9.07 -6.28
N LEU A 175 16.91 -8.51 -5.40
CA LEU A 175 17.16 -8.50 -3.97
C LEU A 175 16.16 -9.45 -3.32
N SER A 176 16.64 -10.59 -2.85
CA SER A 176 15.82 -11.64 -2.26
C SER A 176 15.85 -11.54 -0.73
N ILE A 177 14.68 -11.43 -0.10
CA ILE A 177 14.52 -11.47 1.35
C ILE A 177 13.93 -12.83 1.72
N GLN A 178 14.58 -13.54 2.64
CA GLN A 178 14.09 -14.81 3.17
C GLN A 178 13.46 -14.60 4.55
N LYS A 179 12.15 -14.33 4.59
CA LYS A 179 11.33 -14.32 5.82
C LYS A 179 9.89 -14.77 5.51
N ARG A 180 9.20 -15.29 6.53
CA ARG A 180 7.75 -15.62 6.44
C ARG A 180 6.95 -14.34 6.15
N CYS A 181 6.08 -14.35 5.13
CA CYS A 181 5.32 -13.18 4.65
C CYS A 181 4.59 -12.35 5.72
N HIS A 182 4.19 -12.95 6.85
CA HIS A 182 3.57 -12.22 7.96
C HIS A 182 4.49 -11.13 8.55
N GLN A 183 5.80 -11.38 8.62
CA GLN A 183 6.76 -10.43 9.21
C GLN A 183 7.16 -9.28 8.27
N LEU A 184 6.70 -9.24 7.02
CA LEU A 184 6.88 -8.08 6.13
C LEU A 184 5.68 -7.12 6.19
N LEU A 185 4.51 -7.63 6.62
CA LEU A 185 3.30 -6.84 6.86
C LEU A 185 3.23 -6.35 8.31
N ASP A 186 3.80 -7.11 9.24
CA ASP A 186 3.85 -6.83 10.69
C ASP A 186 5.20 -6.27 11.16
N ILE A 187 6.01 -5.70 10.25
CA ILE A 187 7.07 -4.82 10.75
C ILE A 187 6.31 -3.61 11.31
N HIS A 188 6.15 -3.59 12.64
CA HIS A 188 5.97 -2.35 13.37
C HIS A 188 7.21 -1.49 13.08
N MET A 189 7.10 -0.77 11.96
CA MET A 189 7.83 0.41 11.50
C MET A 189 6.90 1.60 11.64
#